data_AF-A0A2E9AH85-F1
#
_entry.id   AF-A0A2E9AH85-F1
#
_cell.length_a   1.000
_cell.length_b   1.000
_cell.length_c   1.000
_cell.angle_alpha   90.00
_cell.angle_beta   90.00
_cell.angle_gamma   90.00
#
_symmetry.space_group_name_H-M   'P 1'
#
loop_
_entity.id
_entity.type
_entity.pdbx_description
1 polymer ?
#
loop_
_entity_poly.entity_id
_entity_poly.type
_entity_poly.pdbx_seq_one_letter_code
_entity_poly.pdbx_strand_id
1 'polypeptide(L)'
;MRDQMWEEGIPIEELEQRRTQDIRNHAQSDAHVVFTSCRDGAGLDTLVTEIHKHLDGAKRERWERGAKAYSEEFLSRKKAACEKYVAYAAVAAAANGLNPVPGANVAVDLAVLTKLFREIRSCYGLDNDHLLAMKDSAIPAIGQVANNVLSYATKEGSLLLLKRYAGREVARNVTRYVPFVGQLIASGIGYAITSSAGFSYLNDCHQLAESALESQLTPC
;
A
#
# COMPACT_ATOMS: atom_id res chain seq x y z
N MET A 1 -21.16 10.89 14.70
CA MET A 1 -19.73 10.90 15.08
C MET A 1 -19.64 10.46 16.53
N ARG A 2 -18.75 9.51 16.85
CA ARG A 2 -18.63 8.92 18.19
C ARG A 2 -18.15 9.96 19.23
N ASP A 3 -17.34 10.91 18.79
CA ASP A 3 -16.78 12.00 19.62
C ASP A 3 -17.81 12.92 20.30
N GLN A 4 -19.07 12.86 19.87
CA GLN A 4 -20.17 13.68 20.39
C GLN A 4 -21.20 12.85 21.17
N MET A 5 -20.89 11.58 21.46
CA MET A 5 -21.78 10.67 22.18
C MET A 5 -21.34 10.60 23.63
N TRP A 6 -21.97 11.42 24.46
CA TRP A 6 -21.75 11.42 25.91
C TRP A 6 -23.04 11.85 26.60
N GLU A 7 -23.50 11.04 27.56
CA GLU A 7 -24.56 11.36 28.52
C GLU A 7 -24.12 10.85 29.89
N GLU A 8 -24.38 11.62 30.94
CA GLU A 8 -23.98 11.28 32.29
C GLU A 8 -24.66 9.99 32.77
N GLY A 9 -23.85 9.02 33.21
CA GLY A 9 -24.35 7.74 33.73
C GLY A 9 -24.77 6.71 32.68
N ILE A 10 -24.62 6.98 31.39
CA ILE A 10 -25.04 6.07 30.31
C ILE A 10 -23.81 5.50 29.57
N PRO A 11 -23.70 4.17 29.44
CA PRO A 11 -22.62 3.53 28.66
C PRO A 11 -22.65 3.93 27.19
N ILE A 12 -21.47 4.00 26.56
CA ILE A 12 -21.34 4.41 25.15
C ILE A 12 -22.07 3.44 24.21
N GLU A 13 -22.08 2.15 24.52
CA GLU A 13 -22.76 1.12 23.73
C GLU A 13 -24.27 1.34 23.69
N GLU A 14 -24.85 1.82 24.79
CA GLU A 14 -26.27 2.13 24.86
C GLU A 14 -26.60 3.38 24.01
N LEU A 15 -25.74 4.40 24.04
CA LEU A 15 -25.88 5.59 23.19
C LEU A 15 -25.77 5.25 21.70
N GLU A 16 -24.85 4.35 21.34
CA GLU A 16 -24.69 3.85 19.97
C GLU A 16 -25.93 3.07 19.51
N GLN A 17 -26.52 2.24 20.36
CA GLN A 17 -27.77 1.52 20.05
C GLN A 17 -28.95 2.47 19.85
N ARG A 18 -29.16 3.44 20.76
CA ARG A 18 -30.23 4.45 20.66
C ARG A 18 -30.11 5.22 19.34
N ARG A 19 -28.92 5.75 19.04
CA ARG A 19 -28.64 6.46 17.77
C ARG A 19 -28.86 5.59 16.54
N THR A 20 -28.46 4.32 16.59
CA THR A 20 -28.66 3.38 15.47
C THR A 20 -30.14 3.21 15.19
N GLN A 21 -30.95 3.02 16.22
CA GLN A 21 -32.40 2.91 16.08
C GLN A 21 -33.01 4.19 15.51
N ASP A 22 -32.59 5.36 16.00
CA ASP A 22 -33.04 6.65 15.49
C ASP A 22 -32.70 6.85 14.01
N ILE A 23 -31.47 6.50 13.61
CA ILE A 23 -31.02 6.60 12.21
C ILE A 23 -31.87 5.69 11.32
N ARG A 24 -32.09 4.44 11.72
CA ARG A 24 -32.90 3.48 10.94
C ARG A 24 -34.35 3.94 10.80
N ASN A 25 -34.93 4.46 11.88
CA ASN A 25 -36.28 5.02 11.87
C ASN A 25 -36.41 6.21 10.91
N HIS A 26 -35.46 7.15 10.94
CA HIS A 26 -35.48 8.35 10.09
C HIS A 26 -35.12 8.05 8.63
N ALA A 27 -34.12 7.21 8.40
CA ALA A 27 -33.67 6.84 7.06
C ALA A 27 -34.59 5.83 6.38
N GLN A 28 -35.56 5.25 7.12
CA GLN A 28 -36.43 4.16 6.66
C GLN A 28 -35.63 3.03 6.00
N SER A 29 -34.47 2.72 6.58
CA SER A 29 -33.49 1.80 6.01
C SER A 29 -32.85 1.00 7.14
N ASP A 30 -32.62 -0.29 6.90
CA ASP A 30 -31.86 -1.16 7.81
C ASP A 30 -30.35 -1.08 7.54
N ALA A 31 -29.88 0.11 7.16
CA ALA A 31 -28.47 0.34 6.85
C ALA A 31 -27.58 -0.07 8.03
N HIS A 32 -26.43 -0.66 7.70
CA HIS A 32 -25.39 -0.92 8.67
C HIS A 32 -24.78 0.41 9.12
N VAL A 33 -24.83 0.68 10.43
CA VAL A 33 -24.31 1.92 11.02
C VAL A 33 -22.98 1.61 11.70
N VAL A 34 -21.94 2.35 11.30
CA VAL A 34 -20.62 2.30 11.92
C VAL A 34 -20.34 3.65 12.57
N PHE A 35 -20.07 3.66 13.87
CA PHE A 35 -19.65 4.85 14.59
C PHE A 35 -18.13 4.98 14.55
N THR A 36 -17.66 6.17 14.17
CA THR A 36 -16.22 6.45 14.05
C THR A 36 -15.81 7.66 14.87
N SER A 37 -14.53 7.67 15.26
CA SER A 37 -13.83 8.81 15.84
C SER A 37 -12.48 9.00 15.16
N CYS A 38 -12.17 10.24 14.78
CA CYS A 38 -10.83 10.60 14.29
C CYS A 38 -9.86 10.91 15.44
N ARG A 39 -10.34 11.02 16.68
CA ARG A 39 -9.54 11.37 17.85
C ARG A 39 -8.78 10.16 18.39
N ASP A 40 -9.49 9.05 18.58
CA ASP A 40 -8.93 7.80 19.12
C ASP A 40 -8.85 6.68 18.07
N GLY A 41 -9.33 6.94 16.84
CA GLY A 41 -9.33 5.98 15.74
C GLY A 41 -10.44 4.93 15.82
N ALA A 42 -11.34 5.01 16.80
CA ALA A 42 -12.39 4.02 16.99
C ALA A 42 -13.26 3.85 15.74
N GLY A 43 -13.53 2.60 15.37
CA GLY A 43 -14.41 2.21 14.27
C GLY A 43 -13.90 2.51 12.85
N LEU A 44 -12.72 3.12 12.69
CA LEU A 44 -12.17 3.42 11.36
C LEU A 44 -11.74 2.16 10.60
N ASP A 45 -11.21 1.16 11.31
CA ASP A 45 -10.89 -0.17 10.79
C ASP A 45 -12.16 -0.89 10.29
N THR A 46 -13.23 -0.84 11.08
CA THR A 46 -14.53 -1.42 10.77
C THR A 46 -15.13 -0.72 9.56
N LEU A 47 -15.13 0.61 9.53
CA LEU A 47 -15.63 1.40 8.40
C LEU A 47 -14.93 1.05 7.10
N VAL A 48 -13.59 1.02 7.12
CA VAL A 48 -12.79 0.73 5.92
C VAL A 48 -13.01 -0.72 5.43
N THR A 49 -13.19 -1.66 6.36
CA THR A 49 -13.49 -3.07 6.07
C THR A 49 -14.89 -3.23 5.48
N GLU A 50 -15.89 -2.54 6.01
CA GLU A 50 -17.26 -2.57 5.50
C GLU A 50 -17.35 -1.97 4.09
N ILE A 51 -16.66 -0.85 3.83
CA ILE A 51 -16.58 -0.28 2.48
C ILE A 51 -15.96 -1.30 1.52
N HIS A 52 -14.85 -1.96 1.91
CA HIS A 52 -14.21 -2.97 1.08
C HIS A 52 -15.14 -4.12 0.70
N LYS A 53 -15.96 -4.63 1.64
CA LYS A 53 -16.93 -5.72 1.40
C LYS A 53 -17.97 -5.37 0.32
N HIS A 54 -18.34 -4.10 0.22
CA HIS A 54 -19.36 -3.61 -0.71
C HIS A 54 -18.81 -3.16 -2.08
N LEU A 55 -17.48 -3.17 -2.25
CA LEU A 55 -16.85 -2.90 -3.55
C LEU A 55 -16.51 -4.20 -4.25
N ASP A 56 -16.52 -4.20 -5.58
CA ASP A 56 -16.17 -5.34 -6.41
C ASP A 56 -15.05 -5.02 -7.41
N GLY A 57 -14.40 -6.07 -7.92
CA GLY A 57 -13.39 -6.01 -8.98
C GLY A 57 -12.40 -4.85 -8.84
N ALA A 58 -12.31 -4.04 -9.90
CA ALA A 58 -11.37 -2.91 -9.98
C ALA A 58 -11.65 -1.81 -8.94
N LYS A 59 -12.90 -1.63 -8.50
CA LYS A 59 -13.23 -0.64 -7.46
C LYS A 59 -12.63 -1.04 -6.13
N ARG A 60 -12.74 -2.32 -5.78
CA ARG A 60 -12.15 -2.90 -4.56
C ARG A 60 -10.63 -2.75 -4.55
N GLU A 61 -9.97 -3.11 -5.64
CA GLU A 61 -8.51 -2.99 -5.73
C GLU A 61 -8.03 -1.54 -5.66
N ARG A 62 -8.77 -0.61 -6.30
CA ARG A 62 -8.46 0.83 -6.21
C ARG A 62 -8.66 1.36 -4.80
N TRP A 63 -9.69 0.90 -4.10
CA TRP A 63 -9.94 1.23 -2.70
C TRP A 63 -8.82 0.74 -1.78
N GLU A 64 -8.42 -0.53 -1.90
CA GLU A 64 -7.33 -1.11 -1.11
C GLU A 64 -6.03 -0.31 -1.25
N ARG A 65 -5.70 0.13 -2.47
CA ARG A 65 -4.51 0.97 -2.70
C ARG A 65 -4.68 2.40 -2.16
N GLY A 66 -5.86 2.98 -2.25
CA GLY A 66 -6.09 4.40 -1.92
C GLY A 66 -6.46 4.70 -0.47
N ALA A 67 -7.11 3.77 0.24
CA ALA A 67 -7.59 4.00 1.60
C ALA A 67 -6.45 3.93 2.64
N LYS A 68 -6.53 4.75 3.70
CA LYS A 68 -5.63 4.63 4.86
C LYS A 68 -5.88 3.28 5.56
N ALA A 69 -4.81 2.62 5.95
CA ALA A 69 -4.90 1.39 6.74
C ALA A 69 -4.97 1.73 8.23
N TYR A 70 -5.90 1.09 8.93
CA TYR A 70 -6.09 1.19 10.37
C TYR A 70 -5.91 -0.16 11.10
N SER A 71 -5.58 -1.21 10.34
CA SER A 71 -5.32 -2.55 10.86
C SER A 71 -4.28 -3.27 10.00
N GLU A 72 -3.57 -4.22 10.60
CA GLU A 72 -2.60 -5.08 9.90
C GLU A 72 -3.26 -5.88 8.78
N GLU A 73 -4.50 -6.33 9.02
CA GLU A 73 -5.29 -7.04 8.01
C GLU A 73 -5.51 -6.16 6.77
N PHE A 74 -5.92 -4.90 6.96
CA PHE A 74 -6.13 -4.00 5.82
C PHE A 74 -4.80 -3.65 5.13
N LEU A 75 -3.72 -3.53 5.89
CA LEU A 75 -2.39 -3.31 5.33
C LEU A 75 -1.90 -4.49 4.48
N SER A 76 -2.24 -5.72 4.87
CA SER A 76 -1.99 -6.94 4.09
C SER A 76 -2.79 -6.95 2.78
N ARG A 77 -4.08 -6.56 2.81
CA ARG A 77 -4.91 -6.41 1.60
C ARG A 77 -4.33 -5.38 0.63
N LYS A 78 -3.86 -4.26 1.19
CA LYS A 78 -3.20 -3.19 0.44
C LYS A 78 -1.91 -3.68 -0.24
N LYS A 79 -1.09 -4.46 0.48
CA LYS A 79 0.09 -5.11 -0.10
C LYS A 79 -0.30 -5.99 -1.29
N ALA A 80 -1.28 -6.88 -1.14
CA ALA A 80 -1.73 -7.73 -2.24
C ALA A 80 -2.24 -6.93 -3.45
N ALA A 81 -2.95 -5.83 -3.23
CA ALA A 81 -3.41 -4.94 -4.30
C ALA A 81 -2.25 -4.23 -5.03
N CYS A 82 -1.18 -3.87 -4.30
CA CYS A 82 0.06 -3.33 -4.87
C CYS A 82 0.89 -4.39 -5.60
N GLU A 83 0.93 -5.63 -5.10
CA GLU A 83 1.63 -6.75 -5.76
C GLU A 83 1.06 -7.01 -7.15
N LYS A 84 -0.28 -6.99 -7.27
CA LYS A 84 -0.96 -7.04 -8.57
C LYS A 84 -0.54 -5.89 -9.49
N TYR A 85 -0.47 -4.67 -8.96
CA TYR A 85 -0.05 -3.51 -9.73
C TYR A 85 1.41 -3.61 -10.22
N VAL A 86 2.32 -4.10 -9.37
CA VAL A 86 3.73 -4.39 -9.74
C VAL A 86 3.77 -5.39 -10.88
N ALA A 87 3.00 -6.48 -10.81
CA ALA A 87 2.96 -7.47 -11.87
C ALA A 87 2.44 -6.90 -13.19
N TYR A 88 1.35 -6.11 -13.18
CA TYR A 88 0.85 -5.43 -14.38
C TYR A 88 1.90 -4.49 -14.98
N ALA A 89 2.60 -3.71 -14.15
CA ALA A 89 3.67 -2.82 -14.60
C ALA A 89 4.84 -3.61 -15.21
N ALA A 90 5.20 -4.76 -14.62
CA ALA A 90 6.25 -5.63 -15.14
C ALA A 90 5.86 -6.30 -16.46
N VAL A 91 4.60 -6.74 -16.63
CA VAL A 91 4.08 -7.26 -17.90
C VAL A 91 4.11 -6.17 -18.97
N ALA A 92 3.64 -4.97 -18.64
CA ALA A 92 3.66 -3.82 -19.55
C ALA A 92 5.09 -3.44 -19.95
N ALA A 93 6.04 -3.56 -19.03
CA ALA A 93 7.46 -3.38 -19.35
C ALA A 93 7.93 -4.43 -20.35
N ALA A 94 7.77 -5.72 -20.03
CA ALA A 94 8.20 -6.80 -20.90
C ALA A 94 7.57 -6.74 -22.31
N ALA A 95 6.28 -6.43 -22.42
CA ALA A 95 5.56 -6.34 -23.69
C ALA A 95 6.07 -5.22 -24.60
N ASN A 96 6.50 -4.09 -24.03
CA ASN A 96 7.10 -2.98 -24.78
C ASN A 96 8.55 -3.26 -25.22
N GLY A 97 9.07 -4.48 -24.99
CA GLY A 97 10.47 -4.81 -25.24
C GLY A 97 11.42 -4.03 -24.35
N LEU A 98 10.94 -3.52 -23.20
CA LEU A 98 11.78 -2.91 -22.17
C LEU A 98 12.75 -3.99 -21.69
N ASN A 99 13.96 -3.91 -22.22
CA ASN A 99 15.07 -4.74 -21.83
C ASN A 99 15.95 -3.83 -20.97
N PRO A 100 15.80 -3.86 -19.62
CA PRO A 100 16.62 -3.08 -18.71
C PRO A 100 18.04 -3.65 -18.67
N VAL A 101 18.69 -3.65 -19.83
CA VAL A 101 20.09 -3.94 -20.05
C VAL A 101 20.79 -2.59 -20.01
N PRO A 102 21.73 -2.40 -19.07
CA PRO A 102 22.52 -1.18 -19.00
C PRO A 102 23.17 -0.89 -20.37
N GLY A 103 22.77 0.22 -21.02
CA GLY A 103 23.33 0.67 -22.31
C GLY A 103 22.35 0.73 -23.49
N ALA A 104 21.20 0.03 -23.42
CA ALA A 104 20.08 0.21 -24.36
C ALA A 104 19.08 1.24 -23.79
N ASN A 105 18.20 1.82 -24.63
CA ASN A 105 17.26 2.95 -24.41
C ASN A 105 16.70 3.25 -22.98
N VAL A 106 17.59 3.51 -22.01
CA VAL A 106 17.36 3.55 -20.54
C VAL A 106 16.30 4.57 -20.11
N ALA A 107 16.10 5.63 -20.91
CA ALA A 107 15.26 6.75 -20.53
C ALA A 107 13.76 6.38 -20.44
N VAL A 108 13.27 5.51 -21.32
CA VAL A 108 11.86 5.08 -21.34
C VAL A 108 11.57 4.10 -20.21
N ASP A 109 12.51 3.18 -19.97
CA ASP A 109 12.45 2.19 -18.88
C ASP A 109 12.37 2.84 -17.49
N LEU A 110 13.15 3.91 -17.30
CA LEU A 110 13.25 4.59 -16.01
C LEU A 110 11.98 5.36 -15.66
N ALA A 111 11.29 5.94 -16.63
CA ALA A 111 10.05 6.66 -16.38
C ALA A 111 8.93 5.72 -15.87
N VAL A 112 8.83 4.51 -16.43
CA VAL A 112 7.89 3.48 -15.98
C VAL A 112 8.22 3.04 -14.55
N LEU A 113 9.50 2.80 -14.25
CA LEU A 113 9.94 2.37 -12.92
C LEU A 113 9.72 3.46 -11.85
N THR A 114 10.10 4.71 -12.14
CA THR A 114 9.88 5.83 -11.23
C THR A 114 8.39 6.08 -11.00
N LYS A 115 7.55 5.89 -12.02
CA LYS A 115 6.09 5.94 -11.87
C LYS A 115 5.59 4.80 -10.98
N LEU A 116 6.05 3.58 -11.20
CA LEU A 116 5.69 2.42 -10.36
C LEU A 116 6.02 2.68 -8.88
N PHE A 117 7.23 3.15 -8.58
CA PHE A 117 7.65 3.45 -7.21
C PHE A 117 6.81 4.57 -6.58
N ARG A 118 6.53 5.64 -7.33
CA ARG A 118 5.65 6.71 -6.86
C ARG A 118 4.26 6.20 -6.49
N GLU A 119 3.67 5.35 -7.34
CA GLU A 119 2.35 4.78 -7.09
C GLU A 119 2.36 3.84 -5.88
N ILE A 120 3.36 2.98 -5.74
CA ILE A 120 3.54 2.12 -4.54
C ILE A 120 3.60 2.98 -3.27
N ARG A 121 4.45 4.01 -3.29
CA ARG A 121 4.65 4.91 -2.14
C ARG A 121 3.38 5.67 -1.80
N SER A 122 2.67 6.15 -2.83
CA SER A 122 1.37 6.81 -2.70
C SER A 122 0.31 5.89 -2.14
N CYS A 123 0.37 4.57 -2.38
CA CYS A 123 -0.56 3.65 -1.76
C CYS A 123 -0.46 3.83 -0.25
N TYR A 124 0.73 3.72 0.34
CA TYR A 124 0.93 3.82 1.78
C TYR A 124 0.83 5.23 2.37
N GLY A 125 0.61 6.27 1.56
CA GLY A 125 0.59 7.66 2.04
C GLY A 125 1.95 8.12 2.55
N LEU A 126 3.04 7.48 2.09
CA LEU A 126 4.40 7.84 2.47
C LEU A 126 4.81 9.09 1.67
N ASP A 127 4.48 10.29 2.11
CA ASP A 127 4.97 11.51 1.48
C ASP A 127 6.44 11.81 1.87
N ASN A 128 7.02 12.88 1.32
CA ASN A 128 8.45 13.16 1.54
C ASN A 128 8.69 13.55 2.99
N ASP A 129 7.80 14.33 3.57
CA ASP A 129 7.95 14.86 4.92
C ASP A 129 7.82 13.72 5.94
N HIS A 130 6.87 12.82 5.74
CA HIS A 130 6.70 11.60 6.54
C HIS A 130 7.93 10.70 6.46
N LEU A 131 8.48 10.47 5.26
CA LEU A 131 9.68 9.66 5.09
C LEU A 131 10.94 10.31 5.68
N LEU A 132 11.06 11.64 5.63
CA LEU A 132 12.14 12.36 6.28
C LEU A 132 12.04 12.22 7.81
N ALA A 133 10.84 12.34 8.37
CA ALA A 133 10.62 12.08 9.79
C ALA A 133 10.97 10.63 10.19
N MET A 134 10.59 9.65 9.37
CA MET A 134 10.96 8.25 9.59
C MET A 134 12.45 7.98 9.43
N LYS A 135 13.13 8.71 8.54
CA LYS A 135 14.59 8.62 8.35
C LYS A 135 15.34 8.99 9.63
N ASP A 136 14.82 9.97 10.36
CA ASP A 136 15.36 10.43 11.64
C ASP A 136 14.80 9.65 12.85
N SER A 137 14.13 8.52 12.62
CA SER A 137 13.61 7.64 13.66
C SER A 137 14.72 7.16 14.61
N ALA A 138 14.39 7.08 15.90
CA ALA A 138 15.26 6.52 16.92
C ALA A 138 15.55 5.01 16.70
N ILE A 139 14.75 4.33 15.89
CA ILE A 139 14.96 2.93 15.50
C ILE A 139 15.77 2.90 14.19
N PRO A 140 17.07 2.53 14.22
CA PRO A 140 17.94 2.65 13.05
C PRO A 140 17.48 1.84 11.83
N ALA A 141 16.82 0.71 12.06
CA ALA A 141 16.26 -0.12 11.00
C ALA A 141 15.19 0.63 10.19
N ILE A 142 14.30 1.37 10.86
CA ILE A 142 13.27 2.20 10.20
C ILE A 142 13.94 3.31 9.41
N GLY A 143 14.91 4.01 10.03
CA GLY A 143 15.64 5.09 9.37
C GLY A 143 16.36 4.64 8.09
N GLN A 144 16.96 3.44 8.12
CA GLN A 144 17.60 2.85 6.96
C GLN A 144 16.61 2.52 5.84
N VAL A 145 15.46 1.91 6.16
CA VAL A 145 14.43 1.58 5.17
C VAL A 145 13.82 2.86 4.58
N ALA A 146 13.55 3.88 5.40
CA ALA A 146 13.06 5.17 4.94
C ALA A 146 14.05 5.85 3.98
N ASN A 147 15.35 5.79 4.30
CA ASN A 147 16.39 6.29 3.41
C ASN A 147 16.46 5.51 2.08
N ASN A 148 16.29 4.19 2.11
CA ASN A 148 16.21 3.38 0.89
C ASN A 148 15.01 3.81 0.02
N VAL A 149 13.82 3.91 0.61
CA VAL A 149 12.59 4.32 -0.08
C VAL A 149 12.73 5.72 -0.71
N LEU A 150 13.35 6.67 0.01
CA LEU A 150 13.66 8.00 -0.52
C LEU A 150 14.67 7.94 -1.67
N SER A 151 15.76 7.19 -1.49
CA SER A 151 16.82 7.11 -2.50
C SER A 151 16.31 6.48 -3.80
N TYR A 152 15.55 5.40 -3.72
CA TYR A 152 15.02 4.70 -4.88
C TYR A 152 13.89 5.46 -5.58
N ALA A 153 13.29 6.46 -4.95
CA ALA A 153 12.31 7.33 -5.59
C ALA A 153 12.91 8.31 -6.62
N THR A 154 14.24 8.47 -6.66
CA THR A 154 14.92 9.29 -7.67
C THR A 154 15.25 8.49 -8.93
N LYS A 155 15.60 9.18 -10.02
CA LYS A 155 16.04 8.52 -11.27
C LYS A 155 17.30 7.70 -11.05
N GLU A 156 18.24 8.21 -10.27
CA GLU A 156 19.53 7.60 -10.01
C GLU A 156 19.37 6.37 -9.10
N GLY A 157 18.56 6.48 -8.05
CA GLY A 157 18.31 5.36 -7.14
C GLY A 157 17.45 4.27 -7.76
N SER A 158 16.44 4.63 -8.56
CA SER A 158 15.67 3.64 -9.31
C SER A 158 16.54 2.89 -10.33
N LEU A 159 17.46 3.58 -11.00
CA LEU A 159 18.46 2.95 -11.87
C LEU A 159 19.42 2.04 -11.09
N LEU A 160 19.84 2.44 -9.89
CA LEU A 160 20.71 1.63 -9.03
C LEU A 160 20.01 0.32 -8.61
N LEU A 161 18.76 0.42 -8.16
CA LEU A 161 17.96 -0.74 -7.78
C LEU A 161 17.72 -1.66 -8.98
N LEU A 162 17.42 -1.09 -10.14
CA LEU A 162 17.28 -1.83 -11.39
C LEU A 162 18.58 -2.58 -11.75
N LYS A 163 19.74 -1.91 -11.73
CA LYS A 163 21.05 -2.53 -12.00
C LYS A 163 21.37 -3.67 -11.05
N ARG A 164 21.05 -3.51 -9.76
CA ARG A 164 21.23 -4.54 -8.73
C ARG A 164 20.49 -5.83 -9.10
N TYR A 165 19.24 -5.71 -9.56
CA TYR A 165 18.43 -6.86 -9.96
C TYR A 165 18.76 -7.36 -11.37
N ALA A 166 19.18 -6.48 -12.30
CA ALA A 166 19.68 -6.87 -13.61
C ALA A 166 20.89 -7.80 -13.47
N GLY A 167 21.89 -7.44 -12.65
CA GLY A 167 23.04 -8.31 -12.40
C GLY A 167 22.69 -9.63 -11.71
N ARG A 168 21.64 -9.65 -10.87
CA ARG A 168 21.21 -10.83 -10.11
C ARG A 168 20.37 -11.82 -10.92
N GLU A 169 19.49 -11.32 -11.79
CA GLU A 169 18.56 -12.13 -12.59
C GLU A 169 19.18 -12.62 -13.91
N VAL A 170 20.26 -11.99 -14.41
CA VAL A 170 21.11 -12.58 -15.48
C VAL A 170 21.65 -13.97 -15.06
N ALA A 171 21.68 -14.28 -13.77
CA ALA A 171 22.10 -15.57 -13.25
C ALA A 171 20.95 -16.58 -12.99
N ARG A 172 19.66 -16.20 -13.13
CA ARG A 172 18.53 -17.05 -12.75
C ARG A 172 17.36 -16.95 -13.76
N ASN A 173 17.00 -18.07 -14.41
CA ASN A 173 15.75 -18.17 -15.19
C ASN A 173 14.54 -18.25 -14.25
N VAL A 174 14.10 -17.12 -13.67
CA VAL A 174 13.01 -17.12 -12.69
C VAL A 174 11.67 -16.83 -13.34
N THR A 175 10.79 -17.84 -13.40
CA THR A 175 9.34 -17.63 -13.48
C THR A 175 8.84 -17.24 -12.09
N ARG A 176 8.58 -15.94 -11.84
CA ARG A 176 7.95 -15.52 -10.58
C ARG A 176 6.45 -15.77 -10.64
N TYR A 177 6.00 -16.78 -9.90
CA TYR A 177 4.59 -17.01 -9.62
C TYR A 177 4.12 -15.98 -8.59
N VAL A 178 3.21 -15.09 -9.00
CA VAL A 178 2.50 -14.19 -8.09
C VAL A 178 1.13 -14.81 -7.87
N PRO A 179 0.86 -15.48 -6.72
CA PRO A 179 -0.50 -15.86 -6.40
C PRO A 179 -1.34 -14.57 -6.46
N PHE A 180 -2.56 -14.60 -6.99
CA PHE A 180 -3.46 -13.43 -7.20
C PHE A 180 -3.31 -12.61 -8.48
N VAL A 181 -2.22 -12.72 -9.22
CA VAL A 181 -2.20 -12.30 -10.63
C VAL A 181 -2.60 -13.56 -11.40
N GLY A 182 -3.59 -13.47 -12.29
CA GLY A 182 -4.02 -14.65 -13.08
C GLY A 182 -2.88 -15.28 -13.89
N GLN A 183 -3.20 -16.13 -14.87
CA GLN A 183 -2.22 -16.75 -15.79
C GLN A 183 -1.49 -15.76 -16.72
N LEU A 184 -1.19 -14.54 -16.28
CA LEU A 184 -0.33 -13.58 -16.97
C LEU A 184 1.13 -13.99 -16.75
N ILE A 185 1.55 -15.06 -17.42
CA ILE A 185 2.96 -15.46 -17.45
C ILE A 185 3.66 -14.58 -18.49
N ALA A 186 4.23 -13.46 -18.05
CA ALA A 186 5.25 -12.78 -18.85
C ALA A 186 6.59 -13.49 -18.64
N SER A 187 7.04 -14.23 -19.66
CA SER A 187 8.35 -14.86 -19.69
C SER A 187 9.37 -13.89 -20.29
N GLY A 188 10.29 -13.36 -19.47
CA GLY A 188 11.38 -12.52 -19.98
C GLY A 188 12.22 -11.87 -18.88
N ILE A 189 13.47 -11.59 -19.21
CA ILE A 189 14.44 -10.95 -18.29
C ILE A 189 13.93 -9.58 -17.82
N GLY A 190 13.31 -8.78 -18.71
CA GLY A 190 12.70 -7.50 -18.35
C GLY A 190 11.58 -7.61 -17.32
N TYR A 191 10.69 -8.60 -17.46
CA TYR A 191 9.67 -8.89 -16.43
C TYR A 191 10.32 -9.25 -15.09
N ALA A 192 11.31 -10.14 -15.09
CA ALA A 192 11.99 -10.58 -13.88
C ALA A 192 12.66 -9.42 -13.16
N ILE A 193 13.39 -8.56 -13.87
CA ILE A 193 14.09 -7.41 -13.28
C ILE A 193 13.08 -6.38 -12.73
N THR A 194 12.09 -5.98 -13.53
CA THR A 194 11.11 -4.97 -13.12
C THR A 194 10.25 -5.45 -11.96
N SER A 195 9.76 -6.70 -12.00
CA SER A 195 9.02 -7.28 -10.88
C SER A 195 9.88 -7.37 -9.63
N SER A 196 11.15 -7.77 -9.75
CA SER A 196 12.07 -7.85 -8.61
C SER A 196 12.30 -6.51 -7.93
N ALA A 197 12.59 -5.47 -8.72
CA ALA A 197 12.78 -4.12 -8.21
C ALA A 197 11.48 -3.57 -7.60
N GLY A 198 10.34 -3.78 -8.27
CA GLY A 198 9.01 -3.39 -7.80
C GLY A 198 8.64 -4.04 -6.47
N PHE A 199 8.79 -5.36 -6.34
CA PHE A 199 8.49 -6.09 -5.10
C PHE A 199 9.45 -5.72 -3.96
N SER A 200 10.73 -5.49 -4.26
CA SER A 200 11.68 -5.00 -3.25
C SER A 200 11.23 -3.66 -2.69
N TYR A 201 10.93 -2.70 -3.57
CA TYR A 201 10.48 -1.37 -3.16
C TYR A 201 9.13 -1.41 -2.43
N LEU A 202 8.22 -2.28 -2.87
CA LEU A 202 6.94 -2.53 -2.20
C LEU A 202 7.12 -3.06 -0.78
N ASN A 203 8.01 -4.03 -0.58
CA ASN A 203 8.28 -4.56 0.75
C ASN A 203 8.87 -3.49 1.68
N ASP A 204 9.80 -2.67 1.19
CA ASP A 204 10.34 -1.55 1.98
C ASP A 204 9.23 -0.56 2.39
N CYS A 205 8.34 -0.19 1.46
CA CYS A 205 7.20 0.70 1.77
C CYS A 205 6.20 0.06 2.74
N HIS A 206 5.92 -1.24 2.59
CA HIS A 206 5.03 -1.96 3.48
C HIS A 206 5.58 -2.05 4.90
N GLN A 207 6.88 -2.34 5.04
CA GLN A 207 7.55 -2.37 6.33
C GLN A 207 7.47 -1.03 7.06
N LEU A 208 7.69 0.09 6.34
CA LEU A 208 7.52 1.41 6.94
C LEU A 208 6.07 1.65 7.39
N ALA A 209 5.10 1.20 6.60
CA ALA A 209 3.69 1.34 6.95
C ALA A 209 3.28 0.47 8.15
N GLU A 210 3.85 -0.72 8.30
CA GLU A 210 3.70 -1.57 9.49
C GLU A 210 4.22 -0.83 10.72
N SER A 211 5.47 -0.34 10.67
CA SER A 211 6.04 0.41 11.78
C SER A 211 5.27 1.69 12.13
N ALA A 212 4.72 2.39 11.12
CA ALA A 212 3.87 3.55 11.35
C ALA A 212 2.54 3.19 12.04
N LEU A 213 1.96 2.04 11.69
CA LEU A 213 0.74 1.55 12.29
C LEU A 213 0.97 1.10 13.74
N GLU A 214 2.03 0.33 14.00
CA GLU A 214 2.42 -0.12 15.35
C GLU A 214 2.63 1.06 16.30
N SER A 215 3.29 2.12 15.82
CA SER A 215 3.52 3.35 16.59
C SER A 215 2.23 4.11 16.92
N GLN A 216 1.18 3.98 16.09
CA GLN A 216 -0.14 4.56 16.36
C GLN A 216 -0.96 3.70 17.33
N LEU A 217 -0.80 2.37 17.31
CA LEU A 217 -1.51 1.43 18.19
C LEU A 217 -0.90 1.35 19.59
N THR A 218 0.37 1.73 19.74
CA THR A 218 1.08 1.77 21.02
C THR A 218 1.51 3.21 21.33
N PRO A 219 0.58 4.10 21.71
CA PRO A 219 0.95 5.46 22.08
C PRO A 219 1.87 5.41 23.31
N CYS A 220 3.04 6.05 23.18
CA CYS A 220 4.07 6.13 24.21
C CYS A 220 3.57 6.79 25.50
#